data_AF-A0A370K0P0-F1
#
_entry.id   AF-A0A370K0P0-F1
#
_cell.length_a   1.000
_cell.length_b   1.000
_cell.length_c   1.000
_cell.angle_alpha   90.00
_cell.angle_beta   90.00
_cell.angle_gamma   90.00
#
_symmetry.space_group_name_H-M   'P 1'
#
loop_
_entity.id
_entity.type
_entity.pdbx_description
1 polymer ?
#
loop_
_entity_poly.entity_id
_entity_poly.type
_entity_poly.pdbx_seq_one_letter_code
_entity_poly.pdbx_strand_id
1 'polypeptide(L)'
;METLGHYWLRGRLGLLEESGVEVWEGQDTRTGLEVLAFRPLDGTPPKLPLAHALPWVDALEATWVAEVPAGAVQAVWLSGQVEPARLVRWVRQLLEVLEGARAQDIPIGYICPELLFTRGSRVWLAGVGVPHPGRRWDYGGFLQTVRAMAGELYPALPWREALEGYATGQLEAGALRAALEAATAELPPVSAALPVVEVAEPLERLPDVPPPKRIRVEEEERLEPPPPRPARRRWLWLLPLPLLLGLGLWWRGQTAPSAQPTQYPVEFRLEPPGARARIVVLEAPEGSRMPLGSELAEVPGAVVFDKPGVYRIRVLVAGRPPVESLIEVPHPGGVTIALR
;
A
#
# COMPACT_ATOMS: atom_id res chain seq x y z
N MET A 1 -2.20 -2.08 -18.77
CA MET A 1 -3.39 -2.66 -18.10
C MET A 1 -3.68 -3.98 -18.76
N GLU A 2 -3.84 -5.02 -17.96
CA GLU A 2 -3.97 -6.40 -18.43
C GLU A 2 -5.35 -6.93 -18.09
N THR A 3 -5.93 -7.71 -18.99
CA THR A 3 -7.24 -8.35 -18.82
C THR A 3 -7.05 -9.85 -18.74
N LEU A 4 -7.63 -10.48 -17.73
CA LEU A 4 -7.62 -11.91 -17.53
C LEU A 4 -9.07 -12.41 -17.54
N GLY A 5 -9.55 -12.85 -18.70
CA GLY A 5 -10.97 -13.17 -18.89
C GLY A 5 -11.85 -11.94 -18.60
N HIS A 6 -12.70 -12.05 -17.58
CA HIS A 6 -13.57 -10.96 -17.12
C HIS A 6 -13.00 -10.18 -15.91
N TYR A 7 -11.75 -10.45 -15.55
CA TYR A 7 -11.01 -9.74 -14.51
C TYR A 7 -10.12 -8.66 -15.12
N TRP A 8 -10.18 -7.48 -14.54
CA TRP A 8 -9.32 -6.35 -14.91
C TRP A 8 -8.20 -6.20 -13.89
N LEU A 9 -6.96 -6.51 -14.29
CA LEU A 9 -5.78 -6.40 -13.42
C LEU A 9 -5.31 -4.94 -13.34
N ARG A 10 -5.17 -4.44 -12.11
CA ARG A 10 -4.86 -3.05 -11.80
C ARG A 10 -3.39 -2.84 -11.45
N GLY A 11 -2.83 -3.75 -10.66
CA GLY A 11 -1.46 -3.62 -10.15
C GLY A 11 -0.92 -4.95 -9.64
N ARG A 12 0.40 -5.03 -9.57
CA ARG A 12 1.11 -6.17 -8.96
C ARG A 12 1.27 -5.88 -7.47
N LEU A 13 0.79 -6.79 -6.63
CA LEU A 13 0.98 -6.75 -5.19
C LEU A 13 2.40 -7.16 -4.79
N GLY A 14 2.92 -8.20 -5.44
CA GLY A 14 4.26 -8.68 -5.11
C GLY A 14 4.67 -9.91 -5.90
N LEU A 15 5.91 -10.34 -5.65
CA LEU A 15 6.42 -11.65 -6.01
C LEU A 15 6.54 -12.46 -4.73
N LEU A 16 5.96 -13.65 -4.70
CA LEU A 16 6.22 -14.64 -3.67
C LEU A 16 7.53 -15.35 -4.03
N GLU A 17 8.65 -14.68 -3.79
CA GLU A 17 9.99 -14.94 -4.36
C GLU A 17 10.38 -16.42 -4.43
N GLU A 18 10.14 -17.17 -3.35
CA GLU A 18 10.54 -18.58 -3.29
C GLU A 18 9.68 -19.47 -4.20
N SER A 19 8.39 -19.16 -4.38
CA SER A 19 7.45 -19.93 -5.22
C SER A 19 7.44 -19.48 -6.69
N GLY A 20 7.94 -18.28 -6.98
CA GLY A 20 7.82 -17.67 -8.31
C GLY A 20 6.40 -17.21 -8.66
N VAL A 21 5.45 -17.30 -7.72
CA VAL A 21 4.07 -16.86 -7.91
C VAL A 21 3.98 -15.35 -7.73
N GLU A 22 3.47 -14.67 -8.74
CA GLU A 22 3.07 -13.27 -8.69
C GLU A 22 1.63 -13.14 -8.22
N VAL A 23 1.38 -12.11 -7.40
CA VAL A 23 0.04 -11.75 -6.94
C VAL A 23 -0.34 -10.42 -7.56
N TRP A 24 -1.52 -10.38 -8.17
CA TRP A 24 -2.05 -9.23 -8.87
C TRP A 24 -3.39 -8.83 -8.28
N GLU A 25 -3.55 -7.54 -8.02
CA GLU A 25 -4.86 -6.94 -7.73
C GLU A 25 -5.66 -6.80 -9.01
N GLY A 26 -6.95 -7.08 -8.91
CA GLY A 26 -7.87 -6.82 -9.99
C GLY A 26 -9.29 -6.53 -9.51
N GLN A 27 -10.17 -6.39 -10.48
CA GLN A 27 -11.60 -6.24 -10.27
C GLN A 27 -12.35 -7.17 -11.21
N ASP A 28 -13.33 -7.89 -10.68
CA ASP A 28 -14.32 -8.58 -11.49
C ASP A 28 -15.22 -7.54 -12.18
N THR A 29 -15.21 -7.50 -13.51
CA THR A 29 -15.98 -6.54 -14.30
C THR A 29 -17.49 -6.80 -14.30
N ARG A 30 -17.94 -7.99 -13.89
CA ARG A 30 -19.36 -8.35 -13.78
C ARG A 30 -19.97 -7.89 -12.46
N THR A 31 -19.24 -8.07 -11.36
CA THR A 31 -19.73 -7.78 -10.00
C THR A 31 -19.20 -6.47 -9.43
N GLY A 32 -18.08 -5.98 -9.96
CA GLY A 32 -17.35 -4.83 -9.42
C GLY A 32 -16.51 -5.17 -8.18
N LEU A 33 -16.48 -6.42 -7.73
CA LEU A 33 -15.74 -6.84 -6.55
C LEU A 33 -14.24 -6.91 -6.81
N GLU A 34 -13.46 -6.64 -5.77
CA GLU A 34 -12.00 -6.77 -5.80
C GLU A 34 -11.61 -8.26 -5.80
N VAL A 35 -10.58 -8.58 -6.56
CA VAL A 35 -10.06 -9.94 -6.68
C VAL A 35 -8.54 -9.94 -6.64
N LEU A 36 -7.98 -11.09 -6.27
CA LEU A 36 -6.56 -11.38 -6.35
C LEU A 36 -6.32 -12.50 -7.35
N ALA A 37 -5.42 -12.27 -8.30
CA ALA A 37 -4.98 -13.27 -9.26
C ALA A 37 -3.57 -13.75 -8.90
N PHE A 38 -3.42 -15.06 -8.71
CA PHE A 38 -2.16 -15.72 -8.37
C PHE A 38 -1.66 -16.52 -9.58
N ARG A 39 -0.47 -16.19 -10.09
CA ARG A 39 0.10 -16.83 -11.29
C ARG A 39 1.64 -16.87 -11.28
N PRO A 40 2.29 -17.91 -11.84
CA PRO A 40 1.68 -19.09 -12.44
C PRO A 40 1.22 -20.10 -11.37
N LEU A 41 0.00 -20.62 -11.49
CA LEU A 41 -0.52 -21.72 -10.68
C LEU A 41 -1.27 -22.73 -11.54
N ASP A 42 -0.81 -23.97 -11.52
CA ASP A 42 -1.39 -25.05 -12.30
C ASP A 42 -2.50 -25.78 -11.55
N GLY A 43 -3.42 -26.36 -12.32
CA GLY A 43 -4.50 -27.19 -11.79
C GLY A 43 -5.63 -26.38 -11.15
N THR A 44 -6.41 -27.05 -10.31
CA THR A 44 -7.59 -26.45 -9.65
C THR A 44 -7.27 -26.07 -8.21
N PRO A 45 -7.72 -24.90 -7.74
CA PRO A 45 -7.56 -24.51 -6.34
C PRO A 45 -8.26 -25.48 -5.39
N PRO A 46 -7.74 -25.69 -4.17
CA PRO A 46 -8.40 -26.52 -3.18
C PRO A 46 -9.73 -25.89 -2.73
N LYS A 47 -10.70 -26.72 -2.36
CA LYS A 47 -11.90 -26.23 -1.66
C LYS A 47 -11.50 -25.82 -0.25
N LEU A 48 -11.81 -24.59 0.13
CA LEU A 48 -11.46 -24.02 1.43
C LEU A 48 -12.70 -23.94 2.34
N PRO A 49 -12.93 -24.90 3.26
CA PRO A 49 -13.97 -24.77 4.27
C PRO A 49 -13.51 -23.92 5.47
N LEU A 50 -12.67 -22.91 5.22
CA LEU A 50 -12.02 -22.08 6.24
C LEU A 50 -12.61 -20.66 6.17
N ALA A 51 -13.37 -20.26 7.19
CA ALA A 51 -14.13 -19.02 7.19
C ALA A 51 -13.28 -17.74 7.03
N HIS A 52 -12.02 -17.81 7.43
CA HIS A 52 -11.06 -16.72 7.43
C HIS A 52 -9.97 -16.86 6.34
N ALA A 53 -10.20 -17.72 5.35
CA ALA A 53 -9.43 -17.73 4.11
C ALA A 53 -10.23 -17.04 3.01
N LEU A 54 -9.57 -16.33 2.08
CA LEU A 54 -10.27 -15.80 0.91
C LEU A 54 -10.76 -16.96 0.02
N PRO A 55 -12.01 -16.93 -0.45
CA PRO A 55 -12.54 -17.98 -1.29
C PRO A 55 -11.91 -17.91 -2.69
N TRP A 56 -11.48 -19.07 -3.20
CA TRP A 56 -11.20 -19.24 -4.62
C TRP A 56 -12.51 -19.22 -5.41
N VAL A 57 -12.62 -18.33 -6.39
CA VAL A 57 -13.84 -18.12 -7.19
C VAL A 57 -13.68 -18.56 -8.65
N ASP A 58 -12.44 -18.58 -9.17
CA ASP A 58 -12.16 -19.01 -10.54
C ASP A 58 -10.76 -19.61 -10.66
N ALA A 59 -10.58 -20.40 -11.72
CA ALA A 59 -9.32 -21.00 -12.11
C ALA A 59 -9.18 -20.92 -13.63
N LEU A 60 -8.28 -20.07 -14.08
CA LEU A 60 -7.94 -19.83 -15.48
C LEU A 60 -6.59 -20.48 -15.81
N GLU A 61 -6.17 -20.41 -17.07
CA GLU A 61 -4.88 -20.98 -17.49
C GLU A 61 -3.73 -20.41 -16.66
N ALA A 62 -3.07 -21.29 -15.91
CA ALA A 62 -1.99 -20.97 -14.97
C ALA A 62 -2.34 -19.87 -13.94
N THR A 63 -3.61 -19.63 -13.62
CA THR A 63 -4.00 -18.56 -12.69
C THR A 63 -5.16 -18.95 -11.80
N TRP A 64 -5.01 -18.81 -10.49
CA TRP A 64 -6.12 -18.92 -9.53
C TRP A 64 -6.61 -17.55 -9.09
N VAL A 65 -7.93 -17.38 -8.98
CA VAL A 65 -8.54 -16.10 -8.61
C VAL A 65 -9.29 -16.24 -7.29
N ALA A 66 -8.93 -15.40 -6.33
CA ALA A 66 -9.62 -15.29 -5.04
C ALA A 66 -10.41 -13.98 -4.97
N GLU A 67 -11.60 -14.03 -4.39
CA GLU A 67 -12.44 -12.84 -4.21
C GLU A 67 -12.19 -12.19 -2.85
N VAL A 68 -12.06 -10.86 -2.85
CA VAL A 68 -11.92 -10.05 -1.65
C VAL A 68 -13.31 -9.62 -1.18
N PRO A 69 -13.70 -9.89 0.09
CA PRO A 69 -14.97 -9.44 0.64
C PRO A 69 -15.16 -7.94 0.48
N ALA A 70 -16.36 -7.52 0.06
CA ALA A 70 -16.67 -6.12 -0.18
C ALA A 70 -16.30 -5.22 1.03
N GLY A 71 -15.51 -4.17 0.75
CA GLY A 71 -15.06 -3.20 1.74
C GLY A 71 -13.97 -3.70 2.70
N ALA A 72 -13.39 -4.88 2.43
CA ALA A 72 -12.15 -5.26 3.09
C ALA A 72 -10.96 -4.49 2.48
N VAL A 73 -10.00 -4.13 3.32
CA VAL A 73 -8.78 -3.43 2.91
C VAL A 73 -7.56 -4.23 3.31
N GLN A 74 -6.44 -4.04 2.63
CA GLN A 74 -5.20 -4.72 2.97
C GLN A 74 -4.72 -4.34 4.37
N ALA A 75 -4.28 -5.32 5.13
CA ALA A 75 -3.80 -5.13 6.49
C ALA A 75 -2.51 -4.31 6.53
N VAL A 76 -1.70 -4.36 5.46
CA VAL A 76 -0.45 -3.58 5.36
C VAL A 76 -0.66 -2.08 5.59
N TRP A 77 -1.81 -1.52 5.20
CA TRP A 77 -2.16 -0.10 5.43
C TRP A 77 -2.40 0.24 6.91
N LEU A 78 -2.60 -0.79 7.75
CA LEU A 78 -2.87 -0.67 9.18
C LEU A 78 -1.65 -1.09 10.03
N SER A 79 -0.51 -1.38 9.40
CA SER A 79 0.72 -1.78 10.11
C SER A 79 1.09 -0.78 11.20
N GLY A 80 1.35 -1.29 12.41
CA GLY A 80 1.67 -0.49 13.59
C GLY A 80 0.53 0.37 14.15
N GLN A 81 -0.68 0.31 13.56
CA GLN A 81 -1.83 1.14 13.93
C GLN A 81 -3.01 0.31 14.45
N VAL A 82 -2.84 -1.01 14.61
CA VAL A 82 -3.91 -1.92 15.04
C VAL A 82 -4.08 -1.86 16.56
N GLU A 83 -5.29 -1.51 17.01
CA GLU A 83 -5.64 -1.55 18.44
C GLU A 83 -5.44 -2.96 19.03
N PRO A 84 -4.93 -3.10 20.27
CA PRO A 84 -4.65 -4.41 20.88
C PRO A 84 -5.84 -5.37 20.89
N ALA A 85 -7.04 -4.86 21.21
CA ALA A 85 -8.27 -5.65 21.22
C ALA A 85 -8.62 -6.22 19.84
N ARG A 86 -8.37 -5.44 18.78
CA ARG A 86 -8.61 -5.85 17.40
C ARG A 86 -7.56 -6.86 16.94
N LEU A 87 -6.29 -6.59 17.28
CA LEU A 87 -5.18 -7.47 16.96
C LEU A 87 -5.40 -8.87 17.57
N VAL A 88 -5.80 -8.97 18.84
CA VAL A 88 -6.12 -10.26 19.47
C VAL A 88 -7.17 -11.05 18.68
N ARG A 89 -8.24 -10.38 18.22
CA ARG A 89 -9.28 -11.04 17.41
C ARG A 89 -8.74 -11.52 16.06
N TRP A 90 -7.90 -10.74 15.40
CA TRP A 90 -7.28 -11.14 14.14
C TRP A 90 -6.33 -12.31 14.31
N VAL A 91 -5.48 -12.29 15.34
CA VAL A 91 -4.55 -13.39 15.64
C VAL A 91 -5.31 -14.69 15.90
N ARG A 92 -6.44 -14.65 16.61
CA ARG A 92 -7.30 -15.83 16.81
C ARG A 92 -7.86 -16.38 15.50
N GLN A 93 -8.38 -15.51 14.63
CA GLN A 93 -8.93 -15.93 13.34
C GLN A 93 -7.86 -16.51 12.42
N LEU A 94 -6.66 -15.93 12.39
CA LEU A 94 -5.53 -16.46 11.64
C LEU A 94 -5.05 -17.81 12.20
N LEU A 95 -5.02 -17.97 13.52
CA LEU A 95 -4.72 -19.25 14.16
C LEU A 95 -5.75 -20.33 13.78
N GLU A 96 -7.04 -19.97 13.65
CA GLU A 96 -8.07 -20.89 13.17
C GLU A 96 -7.85 -21.32 11.71
N VAL A 97 -7.44 -20.41 10.83
CA VAL A 97 -7.04 -20.76 9.45
C VAL A 97 -5.84 -21.70 9.48
N LEU A 98 -4.82 -21.37 10.28
CA LEU A 98 -3.57 -22.10 10.34
C LEU A 98 -3.78 -23.55 10.80
N GLU A 99 -4.51 -23.73 11.91
CA GLU A 99 -4.84 -25.04 12.43
C GLU A 99 -5.85 -25.79 11.56
N GLY A 100 -6.83 -25.09 10.99
CA GLY A 100 -7.82 -25.68 10.09
C GLY A 100 -7.19 -26.19 8.79
N ALA A 101 -6.23 -25.45 8.23
CA ALA A 101 -5.46 -25.85 7.06
C ALA A 101 -4.53 -27.02 7.40
N ARG A 102 -3.84 -26.99 8.56
CA ARG A 102 -3.02 -28.10 9.04
C ARG A 102 -3.81 -29.40 9.20
N ALA A 103 -4.98 -29.34 9.84
CA ALA A 103 -5.84 -30.49 10.06
C ALA A 103 -6.37 -31.13 8.75
N GLN A 104 -6.49 -30.33 7.69
CA GLN A 104 -6.96 -30.77 6.37
C GLN A 104 -5.82 -31.01 5.38
N ASP A 105 -4.57 -30.90 5.83
CA ASP A 105 -3.38 -30.97 5.01
C ASP A 105 -3.43 -30.03 3.78
N ILE A 106 -3.93 -28.81 3.97
CA ILE A 106 -3.93 -27.75 2.96
C ILE A 106 -2.71 -26.85 3.22
N PRO A 107 -1.83 -26.61 2.23
CA PRO A 107 -0.73 -25.66 2.39
C PRO A 107 -1.30 -24.24 2.56
N ILE A 108 -0.68 -23.42 3.39
CA ILE A 108 -1.10 -22.02 3.53
C ILE A 108 -0.38 -21.11 2.53
N GLY A 109 0.80 -21.53 2.08
CA GLY A 109 1.66 -20.69 1.25
C GLY A 109 2.37 -19.67 2.11
N TYR A 110 1.94 -18.41 2.03
CA TYR A 110 2.62 -17.27 2.64
C TYR A 110 1.67 -16.52 3.58
N ILE A 111 2.16 -16.17 4.76
CA ILE A 111 1.45 -15.29 5.70
C ILE A 111 2.23 -13.99 5.80
N CYS A 112 1.72 -12.94 5.15
CA CYS A 112 2.29 -11.59 5.18
C CYS A 112 1.20 -10.50 5.18
N PRO A 113 1.48 -9.28 5.66
CA PRO A 113 0.50 -8.18 5.69
C PRO A 113 -0.19 -7.86 4.35
N GLU A 114 0.51 -8.04 3.23
CA GLU A 114 0.04 -7.78 1.86
C GLU A 114 -1.03 -8.78 1.41
N LEU A 115 -1.02 -9.99 1.98
CA LEU A 115 -2.01 -11.05 1.71
C LEU A 115 -3.12 -11.11 2.77
N LEU A 116 -3.10 -10.20 3.74
CA LEU A 116 -4.17 -10.09 4.72
C LEU A 116 -5.16 -8.99 4.35
N PHE A 117 -6.43 -9.32 4.42
CA PHE A 117 -7.54 -8.40 4.17
C PHE A 117 -8.38 -8.27 5.42
N THR A 118 -8.82 -7.05 5.74
CA THR A 118 -9.47 -6.77 7.03
C THR A 118 -10.70 -5.90 6.85
N ARG A 119 -11.71 -6.14 7.69
CA ARG A 119 -12.91 -5.30 7.79
C ARG A 119 -13.39 -5.29 9.24
N GLY A 120 -13.16 -4.19 9.94
CA GLY A 120 -13.45 -4.09 11.37
C GLY A 120 -12.68 -5.14 12.17
N SER A 121 -13.40 -6.04 12.86
CA SER A 121 -12.79 -7.11 13.65
C SER A 121 -12.57 -8.43 12.89
N ARG A 122 -12.80 -8.45 11.58
CA ARG A 122 -12.58 -9.63 10.74
C ARG A 122 -11.29 -9.50 9.94
N VAL A 123 -10.59 -10.61 9.78
CA VAL A 123 -9.43 -10.77 8.92
C VAL A 123 -9.62 -11.99 8.02
N TRP A 124 -9.08 -11.90 6.80
CA TRP A 124 -9.01 -12.98 5.84
C TRP A 124 -7.60 -13.10 5.29
N LEU A 125 -7.14 -14.34 5.14
CA LEU A 125 -5.86 -14.67 4.54
C LEU A 125 -6.06 -15.08 3.08
N ALA A 126 -5.39 -14.37 2.17
CA ALA A 126 -5.28 -14.73 0.77
C ALA A 126 -4.22 -15.82 0.55
N GLY A 127 -4.33 -16.56 -0.56
CA GLY A 127 -3.29 -17.51 -0.96
C GLY A 127 -3.30 -18.85 -0.23
N VAL A 128 -4.28 -19.14 0.63
CA VAL A 128 -4.41 -20.46 1.26
C VAL A 128 -4.63 -21.52 0.17
N GLY A 129 -3.74 -22.51 0.12
CA GLY A 129 -3.67 -23.52 -0.93
C GLY A 129 -2.52 -23.32 -1.91
N VAL A 130 -1.92 -22.12 -1.95
CA VAL A 130 -0.76 -21.84 -2.80
C VAL A 130 0.46 -22.57 -2.23
N PRO A 131 1.19 -23.34 -3.04
CA PRO A 131 2.37 -24.05 -2.56
C PRO A 131 3.52 -23.08 -2.27
N HIS A 132 4.23 -23.34 -1.18
CA HIS A 132 5.49 -22.66 -0.84
C HIS A 132 6.60 -23.71 -0.75
N PRO A 133 7.72 -23.53 -1.47
CA PRO A 133 8.82 -24.47 -1.43
C PRO A 133 9.52 -24.35 -0.07
N GLY A 134 9.44 -25.39 0.75
CA GLY A 134 10.14 -25.45 2.04
C GLY A 134 9.32 -25.08 3.28
N ARG A 135 8.12 -24.49 3.16
CA ARG A 135 7.25 -24.18 4.31
C ARG A 135 5.79 -24.40 3.98
N ARG A 136 5.17 -25.43 4.54
CA ARG A 136 3.76 -25.74 4.25
C ARG A 136 2.76 -24.88 5.03
N TRP A 137 3.10 -24.46 6.25
CA TRP A 137 2.19 -23.75 7.17
C TRP A 137 2.72 -22.39 7.67
N ASP A 138 3.86 -21.92 7.16
CA ASP A 138 4.48 -20.60 7.41
C ASP A 138 4.29 -19.97 8.82
N TYR A 139 4.63 -20.73 9.87
CA TYR A 139 4.61 -20.23 11.26
C TYR A 139 5.48 -18.98 11.47
N GLY A 140 6.57 -18.87 10.70
CA GLY A 140 7.45 -17.71 10.70
C GLY A 140 6.75 -16.46 10.15
N GLY A 141 6.11 -16.56 8.98
CA GLY A 141 5.31 -15.48 8.41
C GLY A 141 4.15 -15.08 9.32
N PHE A 142 3.50 -16.03 9.99
CA PHE A 142 2.48 -15.72 11.00
C PHE A 142 3.04 -14.82 12.11
N LEU A 143 4.17 -15.19 12.71
CA LEU A 143 4.83 -14.38 13.74
C LEU A 143 5.23 -12.98 13.24
N GLN A 144 5.87 -12.90 12.06
CA GLN A 144 6.35 -11.63 11.51
C GLN A 144 5.20 -10.71 11.11
N THR A 145 4.12 -11.27 10.59
CA THR A 145 2.90 -10.52 10.26
C THR A 145 2.29 -9.91 11.51
N VAL A 146 2.16 -10.67 12.59
CA VAL A 146 1.63 -10.14 13.84
C VAL A 146 2.55 -9.06 14.43
N ARG A 147 3.88 -9.21 14.31
CA ARG A 147 4.84 -8.15 14.68
C ARG A 147 4.66 -6.88 13.87
N ALA A 148 4.53 -6.99 12.55
CA ALA A 148 4.30 -5.84 11.66
C ALA A 148 2.98 -5.13 11.98
N MET A 149 1.92 -5.89 12.28
CA MET A 149 0.62 -5.33 12.67
C MET A 149 0.65 -4.64 14.03
N ALA A 150 1.36 -5.21 15.00
CA ALA A 150 1.52 -4.63 16.33
C ALA A 150 2.44 -3.41 16.36
N GLY A 151 3.46 -3.37 15.49
CA GLY A 151 4.50 -2.33 15.52
C GLY A 151 5.16 -2.21 16.89
N GLU A 152 5.29 -0.98 17.39
CA GLU A 152 5.90 -0.67 18.69
C GLU A 152 5.14 -1.25 19.89
N LEU A 153 3.87 -1.64 19.73
CA LEU A 153 3.11 -2.27 20.80
C LEU A 153 3.53 -3.71 21.05
N TYR A 154 4.21 -4.36 20.09
CA TYR A 154 4.51 -5.79 20.14
C TYR A 154 5.20 -6.25 21.45
N PRO A 155 6.26 -5.57 21.94
CA PRO A 155 6.95 -5.99 23.16
C PRO A 155 6.07 -5.97 24.42
N ALA A 156 5.01 -5.16 24.42
CA ALA A 156 4.11 -4.99 25.55
C ALA A 156 2.89 -5.93 25.52
N LEU A 157 2.74 -6.76 24.48
CA LEU A 157 1.58 -7.64 24.35
C LEU A 157 1.66 -8.82 25.35
N PRO A 158 0.62 -9.06 26.17
CA PRO A 158 0.66 -10.07 27.23
C PRO A 158 0.71 -11.52 26.71
N TRP A 159 0.32 -11.74 25.45
CA TRP A 159 0.33 -13.04 24.77
C TRP A 159 1.51 -13.21 23.80
N ARG A 160 2.46 -12.27 23.78
CA ARG A 160 3.64 -12.29 22.89
C ARG A 160 4.44 -13.58 23.02
N GLU A 161 4.78 -13.97 24.25
CA GLU A 161 5.61 -15.15 24.51
C GLU A 161 4.90 -16.44 24.09
N ALA A 162 3.58 -16.50 24.27
CA ALA A 162 2.79 -17.62 23.80
C ALA A 162 2.80 -17.73 22.26
N LEU A 163 2.74 -16.59 21.55
CA LEU A 163 2.83 -16.55 20.10
C LEU A 163 4.22 -16.98 19.60
N GLU A 164 5.29 -16.47 20.23
CA GLU A 164 6.67 -16.83 19.88
C GLU A 164 6.94 -18.32 20.15
N GLY A 165 6.48 -18.84 21.29
CA GLY A 165 6.58 -20.26 21.62
C GLY A 165 5.79 -21.14 20.64
N TYR A 166 4.60 -20.71 20.21
CA TYR A 166 3.83 -21.42 19.19
C TYR A 166 4.55 -21.43 17.83
N ALA A 167 5.01 -20.26 17.37
CA ALA A 167 5.69 -20.14 16.08
C ALA A 167 7.02 -20.92 16.01
N THR A 168 7.66 -21.15 17.15
CA THR A 168 8.90 -21.94 17.28
C THR A 168 8.66 -23.42 17.61
N GLY A 169 7.41 -23.84 17.75
CA GLY A 169 7.03 -25.22 18.08
C GLY A 169 7.27 -25.63 19.54
N GLN A 170 7.53 -24.66 20.43
CA GLN A 170 7.69 -24.88 21.87
C GLN A 170 6.34 -24.95 22.61
N LEU A 171 5.28 -24.38 22.02
CA LEU A 171 3.93 -24.39 22.56
C LEU A 171 2.93 -24.90 21.52
N GLU A 172 1.93 -25.63 22.01
CA GLU A 172 0.80 -26.07 21.19
C GLU A 172 -0.20 -24.92 20.96
N ALA A 173 -0.98 -25.02 19.87
CA ALA A 173 -1.99 -24.01 19.51
C ALA A 173 -3.00 -23.72 20.64
N GLY A 174 -3.30 -24.73 21.48
CA GLY A 174 -4.20 -24.58 22.62
C GLY A 174 -3.67 -23.59 23.68
N ALA A 175 -2.36 -23.56 23.90
CA ALA A 175 -1.73 -22.63 24.85
C ALA A 175 -1.80 -21.18 24.35
N LEU A 176 -1.52 -20.97 23.05
CA LEU A 176 -1.69 -19.66 22.42
C LEU A 176 -3.16 -19.19 22.47
N ARG A 177 -4.11 -20.08 22.19
CA ARG A 177 -5.55 -19.75 22.27
C ARG A 177 -5.94 -19.29 23.67
N ALA A 178 -5.51 -20.01 24.71
CA ALA A 178 -5.78 -19.64 26.10
C ALA A 178 -5.19 -18.26 26.46
N ALA A 179 -3.97 -17.96 26.03
CA ALA A 179 -3.34 -16.66 26.25
C ALA A 179 -4.10 -15.50 25.56
N LEU A 180 -4.58 -15.71 24.32
CA LEU A 180 -5.38 -14.74 23.59
C LEU A 180 -6.76 -14.52 24.22
N GLU A 181 -7.36 -15.57 24.77
CA GLU A 181 -8.64 -15.48 25.49
C GLU A 181 -8.50 -14.70 26.80
N ALA A 182 -7.47 -14.98 27.59
CA ALA A 182 -7.16 -14.22 28.81
C ALA A 182 -6.97 -12.72 28.51
N ALA A 183 -6.20 -12.40 27.47
CA ALA A 183 -6.00 -11.01 27.05
C ALA A 183 -7.27 -10.32 26.55
N THR A 184 -8.25 -11.08 26.05
CA THR A 184 -9.56 -10.52 25.66
C THR A 184 -10.39 -10.18 26.90
N ALA A 185 -10.29 -10.98 27.96
CA ALA A 185 -11.06 -10.81 29.19
C ALA A 185 -10.58 -9.63 30.06
N GLU A 186 -9.29 -9.27 29.98
CA GLU A 186 -8.70 -8.15 30.71
C GLU A 186 -8.96 -6.78 30.07
N LEU A 187 -9.37 -6.74 28.80
CA LEU A 187 -9.69 -5.49 28.11
C LEU A 187 -11.07 -5.00 28.56
N PRO A 188 -11.22 -3.74 29.01
CA PRO A 188 -12.52 -3.21 29.39
C PRO A 188 -13.49 -3.32 28.20
N PRO A 189 -14.78 -3.64 28.43
CA PRO A 189 -15.76 -3.65 27.37
C PRO A 189 -15.75 -2.27 26.71
N VAL A 190 -15.59 -2.23 25.38
CA VAL A 190 -15.79 -1.02 24.59
C VAL A 190 -17.24 -0.61 24.84
N SER A 191 -17.42 0.33 25.75
CA SER A 191 -18.72 0.77 26.23
C SER A 191 -19.47 1.37 25.05
N ALA A 192 -20.49 0.67 24.58
CA ALA A 192 -21.55 1.21 23.77
C ALA A 192 -22.37 2.18 24.64
N ALA A 193 -21.81 3.36 24.89
CA ALA A 193 -22.49 4.44 25.57
C ALA A 193 -22.05 5.76 24.91
N LEU A 194 -22.64 6.06 23.76
CA LEU A 194 -22.78 7.44 23.36
C LEU A 194 -23.82 8.07 24.29
N PRO A 195 -23.49 9.12 25.07
CA PRO A 195 -24.55 9.94 25.64
C PRO A 195 -25.27 10.61 24.47
N VAL A 196 -26.55 10.30 24.30
CA VAL A 196 -27.47 11.09 23.50
C VAL A 196 -27.52 12.47 24.14
N VAL A 197 -26.73 13.40 23.63
CA VAL A 197 -26.92 14.82 23.90
C VAL A 197 -28.07 15.25 23.00
N GLU A 198 -29.27 15.30 23.57
CA GLU A 198 -30.38 16.06 23.01
C GLU A 198 -29.93 17.53 22.89
N VAL A 199 -29.54 17.94 21.68
CA VAL A 199 -29.36 19.35 21.36
C VAL A 199 -30.71 19.88 20.89
N ALA A 200 -31.38 20.59 21.80
CA ALA A 200 -32.51 21.44 21.49
C ALA A 200 -32.12 22.48 20.43
N GLU A 201 -32.96 22.63 19.40
CA GLU A 201 -32.84 23.68 18.38
C GLU A 201 -32.98 25.08 19.00
N PRO A 202 -32.14 26.05 18.57
CA PRO A 202 -32.55 27.44 18.54
C PRO A 202 -32.59 27.97 17.10
N LEU A 203 -33.78 28.40 16.69
CA LEU A 203 -34.05 29.28 15.56
C LEU A 203 -33.20 30.56 15.64
N GLU A 204 -32.26 30.76 14.70
CA GLU A 204 -31.77 32.10 14.37
C GLU A 204 -31.68 32.32 12.85
N ARG A 205 -32.06 33.55 12.49
CA ARG A 205 -32.43 34.04 11.14
C ARG A 205 -31.22 34.15 10.22
N LEU A 206 -31.39 33.75 8.96
CA LEU A 206 -30.48 34.08 7.85
C LEU A 206 -30.72 35.52 7.38
N PRO A 207 -29.68 36.37 7.26
CA PRO A 207 -29.73 37.55 6.41
C PRO A 207 -29.41 37.21 4.94
N ASP A 208 -30.11 37.91 4.05
CA ASP A 208 -30.05 37.87 2.59
C ASP A 208 -28.62 37.94 2.02
N VAL A 209 -28.30 37.06 1.06
CA VAL A 209 -27.11 37.16 0.20
C VAL A 209 -27.55 37.17 -1.28
N PRO A 210 -27.21 38.20 -2.08
CA PRO A 210 -27.65 38.33 -3.48
C PRO A 210 -26.91 37.38 -4.43
N PRO A 211 -27.49 37.07 -5.61
CA PRO A 211 -27.03 35.99 -6.50
C PRO A 211 -25.73 36.33 -7.28
N PRO A 212 -24.88 35.33 -7.59
CA PRO A 212 -23.60 35.55 -8.26
C PRO A 212 -23.74 35.80 -9.77
N LYS A 213 -22.95 36.79 -10.25
CA LYS A 213 -22.77 37.13 -11.66
C LYS A 213 -22.01 36.02 -12.40
N ARG A 214 -22.55 35.64 -13.56
CA ARG A 214 -21.96 34.73 -14.55
C ARG A 214 -20.60 35.26 -15.02
N ILE A 215 -19.53 34.53 -14.77
CA ILE A 215 -18.23 34.73 -15.44
C ILE A 215 -18.20 33.79 -16.64
N ARG A 216 -18.22 34.38 -17.83
CA ARG A 216 -18.04 33.77 -19.13
C ARG A 216 -16.53 33.52 -19.29
N VAL A 217 -16.11 32.27 -19.29
CA VAL A 217 -14.74 31.89 -19.66
C VAL A 217 -14.71 31.79 -21.17
N GLU A 218 -13.96 32.70 -21.79
CA GLU A 218 -13.62 32.66 -23.21
C GLU A 218 -12.65 31.52 -23.48
N GLU A 219 -12.88 30.90 -24.63
CA GLU A 219 -12.31 29.70 -25.18
C GLU A 219 -11.00 30.10 -25.91
N GLU A 220 -9.84 29.76 -25.35
CA GLU A 220 -8.54 30.06 -25.98
C GLU A 220 -7.87 28.77 -26.48
N GLU A 221 -8.10 28.53 -27.77
CA GLU A 221 -7.21 27.99 -28.79
C GLU A 221 -6.11 26.99 -28.40
N ARG A 222 -6.43 25.74 -28.73
CA ARG A 222 -5.57 24.62 -29.09
C ARG A 222 -4.42 25.04 -30.02
N LEU A 223 -3.18 25.06 -29.52
CA LEU A 223 -1.98 25.02 -30.36
C LEU A 223 -1.40 23.60 -30.37
N GLU A 224 -1.59 22.92 -31.49
CA GLU A 224 -0.94 21.66 -31.81
C GLU A 224 0.56 21.89 -32.12
N PRO A 225 1.49 21.03 -31.64
CA PRO A 225 2.89 21.11 -32.04
C PRO A 225 3.07 20.52 -33.46
N PRO A 226 3.82 21.18 -34.37
CA PRO A 226 4.03 20.68 -35.72
C PRO A 226 5.05 19.52 -35.80
N PRO A 227 4.96 18.68 -36.85
CA PRO A 227 5.66 17.39 -36.99
C PRO A 227 7.15 17.50 -37.41
N PRO A 228 7.93 16.41 -37.22
CA PRO A 228 9.37 16.40 -37.50
C PRO A 228 9.69 16.33 -39.00
N ARG A 229 10.76 17.01 -39.43
CA ARG A 229 11.33 16.86 -40.78
C ARG A 229 12.66 16.09 -40.76
N PRO A 230 12.93 15.25 -41.78
CA PRO A 230 14.10 14.38 -41.86
C PRO A 230 15.24 14.97 -42.70
N ALA A 231 16.48 14.54 -42.47
CA ALA A 231 17.55 14.61 -43.47
C ALA A 231 18.59 13.48 -43.33
N ARG A 232 18.66 12.67 -44.39
CA ARG A 232 19.76 11.79 -44.86
C ARG A 232 21.10 12.58 -44.92
N ARG A 233 22.33 12.04 -44.97
CA ARG A 233 22.90 10.76 -45.45
C ARG A 233 24.42 10.73 -45.12
N ARG A 234 24.95 9.53 -44.85
CA ARG A 234 26.25 8.94 -45.27
C ARG A 234 27.56 9.75 -45.16
N TRP A 235 28.52 9.21 -44.39
CA TRP A 235 29.81 8.79 -44.94
C TRP A 235 30.43 7.64 -44.10
N LEU A 236 30.74 6.55 -44.79
CA LEU A 236 31.52 5.40 -44.32
C LEU A 236 33.04 5.69 -44.36
N TRP A 237 33.78 4.72 -43.83
CA TRP A 237 35.23 4.44 -43.91
C TRP A 237 36.08 5.02 -42.78
N LEU A 238 37.02 4.31 -42.14
CA LEU A 238 37.32 2.89 -41.86
C LEU A 238 38.60 2.92 -40.97
N LEU A 239 38.63 2.21 -39.83
CA LEU A 239 39.80 1.54 -39.19
C LEU A 239 41.04 2.39 -38.73
N PRO A 240 42.01 1.84 -37.97
CA PRO A 240 41.94 1.28 -36.61
C PRO A 240 43.05 1.83 -35.65
N LEU A 241 42.91 1.54 -34.36
CA LEU A 241 43.96 1.21 -33.37
C LEU A 241 45.36 1.89 -33.48
N PRO A 242 45.72 2.73 -32.47
CA PRO A 242 46.82 2.36 -31.59
C PRO A 242 46.39 2.55 -30.13
N LEU A 243 46.17 1.49 -29.35
CA LEU A 243 47.18 0.68 -28.70
C LEU A 243 48.09 1.48 -27.75
N LEU A 244 47.73 1.43 -26.46
CA LEU A 244 48.64 1.17 -25.34
C LEU A 244 49.72 2.20 -24.96
N LEU A 245 49.37 3.48 -24.74
CA LEU A 245 50.29 4.39 -24.00
C LEU A 245 49.62 5.48 -23.14
N GLY A 246 48.35 5.32 -22.79
CA GLY A 246 47.61 6.29 -21.94
C GLY A 246 47.06 5.73 -20.63
N LEU A 247 47.42 4.50 -20.24
CA LEU A 247 46.72 3.79 -19.14
C LEU A 247 47.36 3.96 -17.75
N GLY A 248 48.47 4.71 -17.62
CA GLY A 248 49.19 4.86 -16.34
C GLY A 248 49.00 6.21 -15.62
N LEU A 249 48.49 7.24 -16.31
CA LEU A 249 48.42 8.60 -15.75
C LEU A 249 46.98 9.12 -15.56
N TRP A 250 45.98 8.32 -15.89
CA TRP A 250 44.55 8.68 -15.80
C TRP A 250 43.87 8.25 -14.48
N TRP A 251 44.64 7.96 -13.43
CA TRP A 251 44.12 7.56 -12.11
C TRP A 251 44.48 8.52 -10.97
N ARG A 252 45.05 9.70 -11.28
CA ARG A 252 45.37 10.73 -10.27
C ARG A 252 44.68 12.09 -10.49
N GLY A 253 43.83 12.21 -11.51
CA GLY A 253 43.20 13.47 -11.90
C GLY A 253 41.68 13.46 -11.97
N GLN A 254 40.99 12.38 -11.55
CA GLN A 254 39.54 12.44 -11.38
C GLN A 254 39.22 13.13 -10.07
N THR A 255 39.24 14.46 -10.12
CA THR A 255 38.42 15.29 -9.24
C THR A 255 37.00 14.73 -9.27
N ALA A 256 36.47 14.43 -8.08
CA ALA A 256 35.10 13.96 -7.91
C ALA A 256 34.15 14.78 -8.79
N PRO A 257 33.27 14.15 -9.60
CA PRO A 257 32.23 14.90 -10.29
C PRO A 257 31.43 15.65 -9.23
N SER A 258 31.45 16.97 -9.34
CA SER A 258 30.65 17.89 -8.53
C SER A 258 29.21 17.37 -8.52
N ALA A 259 28.71 17.09 -7.31
CA ALA A 259 27.34 16.67 -7.07
C ALA A 259 26.39 17.70 -7.70
N GLN A 260 25.83 17.37 -8.87
CA GLN A 260 24.64 18.04 -9.34
C GLN A 260 23.53 17.70 -8.34
N PRO A 261 22.73 18.68 -7.87
CA PRO A 261 21.61 18.39 -6.99
C PRO A 261 20.67 17.45 -7.72
N THR A 262 20.61 16.19 -7.29
CA THR A 262 19.66 15.21 -7.81
C THR A 262 18.27 15.69 -7.41
N GLN A 263 17.54 16.25 -8.36
CA GLN A 263 16.19 16.76 -8.16
C GLN A 263 15.20 15.61 -8.37
N TYR A 264 14.25 15.45 -7.45
CA TYR A 264 13.24 14.41 -7.47
C TYR A 264 11.86 15.03 -7.70
N PRO A 265 11.42 15.20 -8.97
CA PRO A 265 10.10 15.71 -9.26
C PRO A 265 9.03 14.69 -8.88
N VAL A 266 8.01 15.13 -8.16
CA VAL A 266 6.83 14.36 -7.79
C VAL A 266 5.59 15.07 -8.32
N GLU A 267 4.78 14.36 -9.09
CA GLU A 267 3.55 14.92 -9.69
C GLU A 267 2.42 14.86 -8.67
N PHE A 268 1.78 15.99 -8.36
CA PHE A 268 0.64 16.05 -7.43
C PHE A 268 -0.68 16.20 -8.16
N ARG A 269 -1.68 15.41 -7.76
CA ARG A 269 -3.06 15.45 -8.26
C ARG A 269 -4.00 15.68 -7.09
N LEU A 270 -5.09 16.40 -7.33
CA LEU A 270 -6.13 16.65 -6.32
C LEU A 270 -7.42 15.97 -6.73
N GLU A 271 -8.11 15.39 -5.75
CA GLU A 271 -9.44 14.80 -5.92
C GLU A 271 -10.43 15.48 -4.95
N PRO A 272 -11.53 16.09 -5.41
CA PRO A 272 -11.99 16.18 -6.80
C PRO A 272 -11.11 17.11 -7.68
N PRO A 273 -11.02 16.85 -9.00
CA PRO A 273 -10.22 17.66 -9.91
C PRO A 273 -10.75 19.10 -10.02
N GLY A 274 -9.84 20.07 -10.13
CA GLY A 274 -10.16 21.49 -10.30
C GLY A 274 -9.95 22.36 -9.06
N ALA A 275 -9.68 21.76 -7.89
CA ALA A 275 -9.21 22.50 -6.72
C ALA A 275 -7.74 22.94 -6.90
N ARG A 276 -7.33 23.97 -6.14
CA ARG A 276 -5.92 24.34 -5.98
C ARG A 276 -5.55 24.27 -4.50
N ALA A 277 -4.38 23.73 -4.22
CA ALA A 277 -3.86 23.61 -2.87
C ALA A 277 -2.42 24.08 -2.78
N ARG A 278 -1.98 24.50 -1.61
CA ARG A 278 -0.60 24.87 -1.33
C ARG A 278 0.05 23.80 -0.49
N ILE A 279 1.24 23.36 -0.87
CA ILE A 279 2.00 22.37 -0.12
C ILE A 279 2.99 23.09 0.78
N VAL A 280 2.99 22.72 2.05
CA VAL A 280 3.96 23.15 3.06
C VAL A 280 4.68 21.91 3.58
N VAL A 281 6.02 21.91 3.58
CA VAL A 281 6.79 20.80 4.17
C VAL A 281 6.89 21.02 5.67
N LEU A 282 6.40 20.08 6.46
CA LEU A 282 6.51 20.11 7.91
C LEU A 282 7.79 19.43 8.39
N GLU A 283 8.14 18.29 7.80
CA GLU A 283 9.33 17.51 8.13
C GLU A 283 9.97 17.01 6.83
N ALA A 284 11.30 17.02 6.78
CA ALA A 284 12.10 16.57 5.65
C ALA A 284 13.16 15.55 6.12
N PRO A 285 13.62 14.64 5.26
CA PRO A 285 14.60 13.62 5.61
C PRO A 285 15.97 14.24 5.95
N GLU A 286 16.80 13.49 6.66
CA GLU A 286 18.08 13.99 7.18
C GLU A 286 18.99 14.60 6.10
N GLY A 287 19.39 15.85 6.35
CA GLY A 287 20.22 16.64 5.45
C GLY A 287 19.49 17.21 4.22
N SER A 288 18.17 17.16 4.16
CA SER A 288 17.40 18.01 3.23
C SER A 288 17.60 19.48 3.58
N ARG A 289 17.69 20.32 2.55
CA ARG A 289 17.78 21.79 2.62
C ARG A 289 16.45 22.46 2.32
N MET A 290 15.36 21.70 2.22
CA MET A 290 14.05 22.27 1.92
C MET A 290 13.57 23.15 3.07
N PRO A 291 12.94 24.29 2.75
CA PRO A 291 12.46 25.20 3.77
C PRO A 291 11.22 24.60 4.44
N LEU A 292 11.33 24.34 5.76
CA LEU A 292 10.24 23.80 6.57
C LEU A 292 9.27 24.91 6.98
N GLY A 293 7.97 24.60 7.02
CA GLY A 293 6.92 25.51 7.42
C GLY A 293 6.59 26.60 6.39
N SER A 294 7.27 26.64 5.24
CA SER A 294 6.99 27.55 4.13
C SER A 294 6.26 26.87 2.99
N GLU A 295 5.49 27.65 2.24
CA GLU A 295 4.86 27.23 1.00
C GLU A 295 5.92 26.84 -0.03
N LEU A 296 5.86 25.59 -0.47
CA LEU A 296 6.80 25.00 -1.40
C LEU A 296 6.32 25.15 -2.85
N ALA A 297 5.03 24.87 -3.10
CA ALA A 297 4.43 24.92 -4.42
C ALA A 297 2.90 24.92 -4.35
N GLU A 298 2.27 25.39 -5.43
CA GLU A 298 0.84 25.25 -5.70
C GLU A 298 0.60 23.96 -6.50
N VAL A 299 -0.40 23.17 -6.08
CA VAL A 299 -0.79 21.90 -6.71
C VAL A 299 -2.26 21.93 -7.12
N PRO A 300 -2.69 21.17 -8.15
CA PRO A 300 -1.98 20.08 -8.85
C PRO A 300 -0.80 20.53 -9.73
N GLY A 301 0.25 19.69 -9.83
CA GLY A 301 1.47 19.96 -10.61
C GLY A 301 2.73 19.26 -10.06
N ALA A 302 3.85 19.38 -10.77
CA ALA A 302 5.13 18.80 -10.36
C ALA A 302 5.81 19.63 -9.25
N VAL A 303 6.16 18.97 -8.14
CA VAL A 303 6.91 19.55 -7.03
C VAL A 303 8.26 18.87 -6.94
N VAL A 304 9.33 19.66 -6.92
CA VAL A 304 10.71 19.14 -6.92
C VAL A 304 11.23 19.04 -5.50
N PHE A 305 11.63 17.83 -5.12
CA PHE A 305 12.29 17.54 -3.86
C PHE A 305 13.80 17.44 -4.05
N ASP A 306 14.55 17.79 -3.00
CA ASP A 306 16.01 17.84 -3.03
C ASP A 306 16.68 16.51 -2.65
N LYS A 307 15.96 15.63 -1.97
CA LYS A 307 16.45 14.33 -1.50
C LYS A 307 15.38 13.24 -1.61
N PRO A 308 15.79 11.97 -1.70
CA PRO A 308 14.89 10.85 -1.48
C PRO A 308 14.67 10.64 0.02
N GLY A 309 13.50 10.14 0.39
CA GLY A 309 13.10 9.87 1.77
C GLY A 309 11.65 10.27 2.06
N VAL A 310 11.26 10.17 3.32
CA VAL A 310 9.90 10.49 3.77
C VAL A 310 9.81 11.97 4.11
N TYR A 311 8.89 12.67 3.46
CA TYR A 311 8.52 14.04 3.74
C TYR A 311 7.14 14.06 4.39
N ARG A 312 6.98 14.84 5.45
CA ARG A 312 5.66 15.19 6.00
C ARG A 312 5.23 16.50 5.39
N ILE A 313 4.15 16.49 4.64
CA ILE A 313 3.58 17.70 4.03
C ILE A 313 2.24 18.06 4.65
N ARG A 314 1.90 19.33 4.59
CA ARG A 314 0.59 19.88 4.89
C ARG A 314 0.05 20.54 3.64
N VAL A 315 -1.14 20.14 3.26
CA VAL A 315 -1.86 20.61 2.09
C VAL A 315 -2.91 21.61 2.57
N LEU A 316 -2.77 22.86 2.15
CA LEU A 316 -3.64 23.97 2.49
C LEU A 316 -4.59 24.25 1.32
N VAL A 317 -5.90 24.14 1.54
CA VAL A 317 -6.92 24.49 0.56
C VAL A 317 -7.75 25.64 1.09
N ALA A 318 -8.01 26.64 0.25
CA ALA A 318 -8.82 27.79 0.64
C ALA A 318 -10.22 27.35 1.10
N GLY A 319 -10.59 27.73 2.33
CA GLY A 319 -11.90 27.40 2.90
C GLY A 319 -12.06 25.97 3.42
N ARG A 320 -10.98 25.18 3.54
CA ARG A 320 -11.00 23.82 4.11
C ARG A 320 -9.97 23.64 5.23
N PRO A 321 -10.18 22.68 6.14
CA PRO A 321 -9.16 22.33 7.12
C PRO A 321 -7.89 21.79 6.42
N PRO A 322 -6.70 22.10 6.95
CA PRO A 322 -5.44 21.61 6.40
C PRO A 322 -5.36 20.08 6.49
N VAL A 323 -4.85 19.44 5.45
CA VAL A 323 -4.65 17.98 5.39
C VAL A 323 -3.16 17.68 5.52
N GLU A 324 -2.77 16.88 6.51
CA GLU A 324 -1.38 16.41 6.62
C GLU A 324 -1.23 15.05 5.94
N SER A 325 -0.15 14.88 5.17
CA SER A 325 0.15 13.65 4.45
C SER A 325 1.64 13.36 4.51
N LEU A 326 2.00 12.09 4.69
CA LEU A 326 3.37 11.61 4.52
C LEU A 326 3.57 11.16 3.07
N ILE A 327 4.71 11.50 2.50
CA ILE A 327 5.05 11.18 1.11
C ILE A 327 6.47 10.66 1.07
N GLU A 328 6.66 9.52 0.41
CA GLU A 328 7.98 8.96 0.15
C GLU A 328 8.46 9.39 -1.24
N VAL A 329 9.65 9.98 -1.30
CA VAL A 329 10.31 10.48 -2.51
C VAL A 329 11.49 9.55 -2.85
N PRO A 330 11.69 9.16 -4.13
CA PRO A 330 10.88 9.48 -5.30
C PRO A 330 9.54 8.72 -5.32
N HIS A 331 8.51 9.37 -5.87
CA HIS A 331 7.17 8.79 -5.99
C HIS A 331 6.77 8.70 -7.48
N PRO A 332 7.22 7.66 -8.22
CA PRO A 332 7.11 7.59 -9.68
C PRO A 332 5.65 7.53 -10.20
N GLY A 333 4.68 7.20 -9.34
CA GLY A 333 3.25 7.21 -9.66
C GLY A 333 2.55 8.57 -9.50
N GLY A 334 3.23 9.56 -8.92
CA GLY A 334 2.61 10.81 -8.48
C GLY A 334 1.70 10.63 -7.26
N VAL A 335 1.47 11.71 -6.51
CA VAL A 335 0.71 11.70 -5.26
C VAL A 335 -0.67 12.27 -5.52
N THR A 336 -1.72 11.50 -5.21
CA THR A 336 -3.11 12.00 -5.26
C THR A 336 -3.58 12.37 -3.87
N ILE A 337 -3.92 13.64 -3.66
CA ILE A 337 -4.44 14.14 -2.40
C ILE A 337 -5.96 14.23 -2.51
N ALA A 338 -6.65 13.43 -1.69
CA ALA A 338 -8.10 13.52 -1.54
C ALA A 338 -8.47 14.69 -0.63
N LEU A 339 -9.10 15.71 -1.21
CA LEU A 339 -9.67 16.84 -0.50
C LEU A 339 -11.07 16.41 -0.01
N ARG A 340 -11.12 15.81 1.18
CA ARG A 340 -12.40 15.52 1.84
C ARG A 340 -13.11 16.79 2.31
#